data_AF-A0A425D8T9-F1
#
_entry.id   AF-A0A425D8T9-F1
#
_cell.length_a   1.000
_cell.length_b   1.000
_cell.length_c   1.000
_cell.angle_alpha   90.00
_cell.angle_beta   90.00
_cell.angle_gamma   90.00
#
_symmetry.space_group_name_H-M   'P 1'
#
loop_
_entity.id
_entity.type
_entity.pdbx_description
1 polymer ?
#
loop_
_entity_poly.entity_id
_entity_poly.type
_entity_poly.pdbx_seq_one_letter_code
_entity_poly.pdbx_strand_id
1 'polypeptide(L)'
;MGAEGSFEVFTPGEMEKEYEARAGSGDLSLWKALEKGYTKVVDQLIQPPRKQYTLGSLGPSTFSFVVDSMPQTTLTPVSPRHHATREDFVVVTPTHSLHGSFWSVASSRGFSHVNPLASSADCTAPALFCNGSLDLYVKTGVANQFIHKYGGPCTRLGFRGDHYGPRPVELHEFAVAFLRETLV
;
A
#
# COMPACT_ATOMS: atom_id res chain seq x y z
N MET A 1 16.66 -0.53 19.98
CA MET A 1 15.90 0.45 20.79
C MET A 1 14.60 0.73 20.06
N GLY A 2 13.54 0.04 20.48
CA GLY A 2 12.20 0.23 19.93
C GLY A 2 11.58 1.46 20.57
N ALA A 3 11.10 2.40 19.76
CA ALA A 3 10.21 3.44 20.24
C ALA A 3 8.83 2.80 20.37
N GLU A 4 8.54 2.26 21.56
CA GLU A 4 7.17 2.03 22.00
C GLU A 4 6.54 3.41 22.15
N GLY A 5 5.90 3.90 21.09
CA GLY A 5 5.06 5.08 21.17
C GLY A 5 3.81 4.70 21.97
N SER A 6 3.85 4.88 23.29
CA SER A 6 2.65 4.85 24.13
C SER A 6 1.73 5.98 23.66
N PHE A 7 0.71 5.62 22.89
CA PHE A 7 -0.36 6.55 22.54
C PHE A 7 -1.29 6.64 23.74
N GLU A 8 -1.06 7.64 24.57
CA GLU A 8 -1.89 7.92 25.74
C GLU A 8 -3.19 8.59 25.27
N VAL A 9 -4.29 7.83 25.28
CA VAL A 9 -5.65 8.33 24.96
C VAL A 9 -6.15 9.31 26.03
N PHE A 10 -5.58 9.23 27.24
CA PHE A 10 -5.84 10.09 28.39
C PHE A 10 -4.50 10.52 28.98
N THR A 11 -4.40 11.74 29.49
CA THR A 11 -3.17 12.13 30.19
C THR A 11 -2.96 11.27 31.45
N PRO A 12 -1.71 11.04 31.89
CA PRO A 12 -1.45 10.23 33.07
C PRO A 12 -2.23 10.78 34.28
N GLY A 13 -3.10 9.95 34.87
CA GLY A 13 -3.96 10.33 36.01
C GLY A 13 -5.36 10.85 35.66
N GLU A 14 -5.69 11.12 34.39
CA GLU A 14 -7.07 11.49 33.99
C GLU A 14 -8.04 10.33 34.16
N MET A 15 -7.62 9.12 33.78
CA MET A 15 -8.43 7.92 33.88
C MET A 15 -8.72 7.56 35.35
N GLU A 16 -7.70 7.66 36.20
CA GLU A 16 -7.80 7.40 37.64
C GLU A 16 -8.68 8.45 38.32
N LYS A 17 -8.54 9.74 37.97
CA LYS A 17 -9.44 10.80 38.46
C LYS A 17 -10.89 10.62 38.03
N GLU A 18 -11.16 10.25 36.77
CA GLU A 18 -12.53 10.00 36.30
C GLU A 18 -13.13 8.75 36.97
N TYR A 19 -12.32 7.73 37.25
CA TYR A 19 -12.74 6.52 37.94
C TYR A 19 -13.04 6.78 39.44
N GLU A 20 -12.19 7.55 40.11
CA GLU A 20 -12.38 7.97 41.51
C GLU A 20 -13.55 8.93 41.67
N ALA A 21 -13.71 9.92 40.77
CA ALA A 21 -14.80 10.90 40.80
C ALA A 21 -16.18 10.26 40.62
N ARG A 22 -16.26 9.10 39.96
CA ARG A 22 -17.51 8.38 39.68
C ARG A 22 -17.73 7.14 40.54
N ALA A 23 -16.90 6.96 41.57
CA ALA A 23 -17.10 6.04 42.69
C ALA A 23 -17.63 4.65 42.30
N GLY A 24 -16.96 3.95 41.39
CA GLY A 24 -17.20 2.52 41.15
C GLY A 24 -18.59 2.14 40.58
N SER A 25 -19.39 3.11 40.13
CA SER A 25 -20.52 2.80 39.24
C SER A 25 -19.94 2.66 37.86
N GLY A 26 -19.87 1.44 37.32
CA GLY A 26 -19.35 1.13 35.98
C GLY A 26 -20.14 1.85 34.89
N ASP A 27 -19.87 3.14 34.74
CA ASP A 27 -20.69 4.05 33.97
C ASP A 27 -20.41 3.78 32.49
N LEU A 28 -21.45 3.37 31.77
CA LEU A 28 -21.44 3.03 30.34
C LEU A 28 -20.76 4.11 29.47
N SER A 29 -20.63 5.33 29.99
CA SER A 29 -19.97 6.47 29.35
C SER A 29 -18.47 6.30 29.13
N LEU A 30 -17.71 5.76 30.11
CA LEU A 30 -16.26 5.55 29.98
C LEU A 30 -15.95 4.40 29.02
N TRP A 31 -16.68 3.30 29.14
CA TRP A 31 -16.58 2.17 28.20
C TRP A 31 -16.93 2.57 26.77
N LYS A 32 -17.99 3.37 26.59
CA LYS A 32 -18.32 3.94 25.27
C LYS A 32 -17.23 4.86 24.73
N ALA A 33 -16.54 5.61 25.59
CA ALA A 33 -15.44 6.49 25.17
C ALA A 33 -14.21 5.67 24.73
N LEU A 34 -13.87 4.61 25.46
CA LEU A 34 -12.80 3.67 25.09
C LEU A 34 -13.14 2.90 23.82
N GLU A 35 -14.35 2.36 23.71
CA GLU A 35 -14.85 1.68 22.52
C GLU A 35 -14.79 2.61 21.31
N LYS A 36 -15.31 3.84 21.44
CA LYS A 36 -15.27 4.85 20.37
C LYS A 36 -13.84 5.23 19.99
N GLY A 37 -12.92 5.31 20.96
CA GLY A 37 -11.50 5.55 20.71
C GLY A 37 -10.86 4.40 19.93
N TYR A 38 -11.11 3.16 20.36
CA TYR A 38 -10.62 1.96 19.69
C TYR A 38 -11.18 1.84 18.26
N THR A 39 -12.50 1.99 18.08
CA THR A 39 -13.14 1.98 16.76
C THR A 39 -12.54 3.05 15.84
N LYS A 40 -12.29 4.26 16.35
CA LYS A 40 -11.65 5.32 15.56
C LYS A 40 -10.23 4.94 15.12
N VAL A 41 -9.45 4.28 15.98
CA VAL A 41 -8.11 3.77 15.61
C VAL A 41 -8.22 2.66 14.56
N VAL A 42 -9.17 1.74 14.72
CA VAL A 42 -9.43 0.68 13.73
C VAL A 42 -9.80 1.30 12.38
N ASP A 43 -10.75 2.24 12.35
CA ASP A 43 -11.23 2.88 11.13
C ASP A 43 -10.16 3.73 10.44
N GLN A 44 -9.22 4.32 11.18
CA GLN A 44 -8.21 5.20 10.61
C GLN A 44 -6.92 4.47 10.24
N LEU A 45 -6.51 3.48 11.01
CA LEU A 45 -5.22 2.80 10.85
C LEU A 45 -5.35 1.42 10.20
N ILE A 46 -6.34 0.63 10.62
CA ILE A 46 -6.49 -0.77 10.18
C ILE A 46 -7.39 -0.86 8.95
N GLN A 47 -8.48 -0.09 8.93
CA GLN A 47 -9.51 -0.09 7.89
C GLN A 47 -9.76 1.32 7.34
N PRO A 48 -8.71 2.06 6.89
CA PRO A 48 -8.90 3.39 6.31
C PRO A 48 -9.95 3.33 5.18
N PRO A 49 -10.74 4.39 4.98
CA PRO A 49 -11.72 4.46 3.90
C PRO A 49 -11.09 4.09 2.55
N ARG A 50 -11.41 2.91 2.02
CA ARG A 50 -10.89 2.45 0.74
C ARG A 50 -11.84 2.90 -0.36
N LYS A 51 -11.29 3.34 -1.49
CA LYS A 51 -12.09 3.63 -2.68
C LYS A 51 -12.80 2.34 -3.11
N GLN A 52 -14.12 2.40 -3.23
CA GLN A 52 -14.90 1.27 -3.75
C GLN A 52 -14.67 1.15 -5.26
N TYR A 53 -14.49 -0.06 -5.74
CA TYR A 53 -14.28 -0.37 -7.14
C TYR A 53 -15.10 -1.59 -7.53
N THR A 54 -15.55 -1.65 -8.79
CA THR A 54 -16.17 -2.85 -9.37
C THR A 54 -15.10 -3.82 -9.85
N LEU A 55 -15.42 -5.11 -10.04
CA LEU A 55 -14.48 -6.07 -10.62
C LEU A 55 -13.98 -5.64 -12.01
N GLY A 56 -14.81 -4.94 -12.80
CA GLY A 56 -14.40 -4.37 -14.09
C GLY A 56 -13.36 -3.25 -13.97
N SER A 57 -13.28 -2.58 -12.81
CA SER A 57 -12.28 -1.53 -12.55
C SER A 57 -10.88 -2.10 -12.28
N LEU A 58 -10.76 -3.42 -12.08
CA LEU A 58 -9.48 -4.11 -11.82
C LEU A 58 -8.70 -4.42 -13.11
N GLY A 59 -9.20 -4.00 -14.27
CA GLY A 59 -8.58 -4.21 -15.57
C GLY A 59 -8.93 -5.56 -16.22
N PRO A 60 -8.14 -6.00 -17.20
CA PRO A 60 -8.35 -7.26 -17.91
C PRO A 60 -8.34 -8.49 -16.99
N SER A 61 -8.95 -9.60 -17.41
CA SER A 61 -8.86 -10.90 -16.72
C SER A 61 -7.62 -11.71 -17.09
N THR A 62 -6.90 -11.29 -18.13
CA THR A 62 -5.65 -11.91 -18.58
C THR A 62 -4.68 -10.85 -19.05
N PHE A 63 -3.38 -11.07 -18.83
CA PHE A 63 -2.33 -10.32 -19.52
C PHE A 63 -1.13 -11.22 -19.81
N SER A 64 -0.43 -10.91 -20.89
CA SER A 64 0.80 -11.60 -21.29
C SER A 64 2.01 -10.73 -20.98
N PHE A 65 3.04 -11.34 -20.40
CA PHE A 65 4.29 -10.67 -20.07
C PHE A 65 5.48 -11.52 -20.48
N VAL A 66 6.61 -10.88 -20.72
CA VAL A 66 7.88 -11.56 -21.00
C VAL A 66 8.67 -11.62 -19.70
N VAL A 67 9.12 -12.81 -19.31
CA VAL A 67 10.07 -12.98 -18.20
C VAL A 67 11.42 -13.18 -18.85
N ASP A 68 12.12 -12.10 -19.12
CA ASP A 68 13.52 -12.19 -19.52
C ASP A 68 14.42 -11.90 -18.33
N SER A 69 15.27 -12.87 -18.01
CA SER A 69 16.42 -12.70 -17.10
C SER A 69 17.63 -12.08 -17.82
N MET A 70 17.44 -11.45 -18.98
CA MET A 70 18.49 -10.84 -19.80
C MET A 70 18.02 -9.49 -20.37
N PRO A 71 18.90 -8.47 -20.44
CA PRO A 71 18.56 -7.18 -21.05
C PRO A 71 18.32 -7.37 -22.56
N GLN A 72 17.06 -7.28 -23.00
CA GLN A 72 16.71 -7.32 -24.42
C GLN A 72 17.03 -5.97 -25.09
N THR A 73 18.07 -5.94 -25.94
CA THR A 73 18.33 -4.84 -26.88
C THR A 73 17.53 -4.94 -28.18
N THR A 74 16.67 -5.95 -28.35
CA THR A 74 15.91 -6.10 -29.61
C THR A 74 14.63 -6.91 -29.39
N LEU A 75 13.48 -6.23 -29.43
CA LEU A 75 12.15 -6.84 -29.38
C LEU A 75 11.94 -7.72 -30.62
N THR A 76 12.15 -9.02 -30.51
CA THR A 76 11.75 -10.00 -31.53
C THR A 76 10.54 -10.83 -31.06
N PRO A 77 9.70 -11.35 -31.97
CA PRO A 77 8.37 -11.90 -31.63
C PRO A 77 8.38 -13.28 -30.96
N VAL A 78 9.55 -13.81 -30.56
CA VAL A 78 9.73 -15.24 -30.24
C VAL A 78 9.91 -15.50 -28.73
N SER A 79 9.96 -14.46 -27.89
CA SER A 79 10.10 -14.66 -26.44
C SER A 79 8.87 -15.39 -25.88
N PRO A 80 9.05 -16.48 -25.09
CA PRO A 80 7.93 -17.18 -24.48
C PRO A 80 7.15 -16.21 -23.58
N ARG A 81 5.90 -15.95 -23.98
CA ARG A 81 4.99 -15.11 -23.20
C ARG A 81 4.45 -15.93 -22.05
N HIS A 82 4.72 -15.48 -20.83
CA HIS A 82 4.03 -15.99 -19.66
C HIS A 82 2.63 -15.39 -19.61
N HIS A 83 1.67 -16.21 -19.19
CA HIS A 83 0.28 -15.80 -19.04
C HIS A 83 -0.04 -15.68 -17.55
N ALA A 84 -0.54 -14.51 -17.17
CA ALA A 84 -1.19 -14.30 -15.89
C ALA A 84 -2.70 -14.27 -16.11
N THR A 85 -3.42 -14.99 -15.27
CA THR A 85 -4.89 -15.01 -15.23
C THR A 85 -5.35 -14.43 -13.91
N ARG A 86 -6.32 -13.52 -13.97
CA ARG A 86 -6.97 -12.99 -12.78
C ARG A 86 -8.04 -13.98 -12.35
N GLU A 87 -7.95 -14.44 -11.12
CA GLU A 87 -8.95 -15.30 -10.50
C GLU A 87 -9.78 -14.44 -9.54
N ASP A 88 -11.08 -14.35 -9.84
CA ASP A 88 -12.04 -13.60 -9.04
C ASP A 88 -12.64 -14.54 -7.98
N PHE A 89 -12.84 -14.04 -6.76
CA PHE A 89 -13.42 -14.80 -5.66
C PHE A 89 -14.47 -13.99 -4.91
N VAL A 90 -15.41 -14.71 -4.28
CA VAL A 90 -16.45 -14.14 -3.44
C VAL A 90 -16.43 -14.85 -2.09
N VAL A 91 -16.16 -14.10 -1.03
CA VAL A 91 -16.31 -14.58 0.35
C VAL A 91 -17.65 -14.09 0.87
N VAL A 92 -18.59 -15.02 1.03
CA VAL A 92 -19.91 -14.73 1.59
C VAL A 92 -19.83 -14.82 3.11
N THR A 93 -20.25 -13.77 3.79
CA THR A 93 -20.44 -13.73 5.25
C THR A 93 -21.93 -13.56 5.55
N PRO A 94 -22.39 -13.78 6.80
CA PRO A 94 -23.81 -13.62 7.15
C PRO A 94 -24.38 -12.22 6.89
N THR A 95 -23.53 -11.19 6.89
CA THR A 95 -23.95 -9.79 6.76
C THR A 95 -23.58 -9.16 5.43
N HIS A 96 -22.52 -9.65 4.77
CA HIS A 96 -21.96 -9.04 3.55
C HIS A 96 -21.30 -10.05 2.63
N SER A 97 -21.11 -9.67 1.37
CA SER A 97 -20.31 -10.42 0.39
C SER A 97 -19.05 -9.62 0.05
N LEU A 98 -17.88 -10.18 0.34
CA LEU A 98 -16.59 -9.60 -0.04
C LEU A 98 -16.19 -10.13 -1.42
N HIS A 99 -16.06 -9.23 -2.38
CA HIS A 99 -15.60 -9.56 -3.73
C HIS A 99 -14.14 -9.16 -3.85
N GLY A 100 -13.31 -10.05 -4.35
CA GLY A 100 -11.89 -9.81 -4.55
C GLY A 100 -11.36 -10.56 -5.76
N SER A 101 -10.10 -10.30 -6.08
CA SER A 101 -9.39 -11.08 -7.08
C SER A 101 -7.90 -11.14 -6.79
N PHE A 102 -7.24 -12.16 -7.32
CA PHE A 102 -5.78 -12.28 -7.28
C PHE A 102 -5.26 -12.70 -8.65
N TRP A 103 -3.98 -12.42 -8.92
CA TRP A 103 -3.32 -12.85 -10.14
C TRP A 103 -2.63 -14.19 -9.93
N SER A 104 -2.95 -15.14 -10.79
CA SER A 104 -2.34 -16.47 -10.88
C SER A 104 -1.42 -16.52 -12.09
N VAL A 105 -0.18 -16.97 -11.90
CA VAL A 105 0.80 -17.15 -12.97
C VAL A 105 0.95 -18.64 -13.21
N ALA A 106 0.69 -19.11 -14.44
CA ALA A 106 0.68 -20.52 -14.80
C ALA A 106 2.03 -21.26 -14.66
N SER A 107 3.09 -20.58 -14.22
CA SER A 107 4.40 -21.16 -13.94
C SER A 107 4.78 -20.86 -12.50
N SER A 108 4.45 -21.79 -11.61
CA SER A 108 4.89 -21.79 -10.21
C SER A 108 6.35 -22.22 -10.10
N ARG A 109 7.28 -21.45 -10.69
CA ARG A 109 8.60 -21.35 -10.07
C ARG A 109 8.38 -20.48 -8.84
N GLY A 110 8.21 -21.13 -7.69
CA GLY A 110 7.85 -20.47 -6.44
C GLY A 110 8.67 -19.21 -6.17
N PHE A 111 8.07 -18.24 -5.49
CA PHE A 111 8.71 -17.00 -5.06
C PHE A 111 9.76 -17.24 -3.95
N SER A 112 10.65 -18.22 -4.11
CA SER A 112 11.66 -18.57 -3.10
C SER A 112 12.73 -17.49 -2.94
N HIS A 113 12.84 -16.56 -3.91
CA HIS A 113 13.84 -15.48 -3.91
C HIS A 113 13.27 -14.16 -4.45
N VAL A 114 12.18 -13.65 -3.88
CA VAL A 114 11.71 -12.28 -4.17
C VAL A 114 12.55 -11.27 -3.42
N ASN A 115 13.43 -10.58 -4.14
CA ASN A 115 14.16 -9.42 -3.64
C ASN A 115 13.93 -8.22 -4.57
N PRO A 116 12.88 -7.41 -4.32
CA PRO A 116 12.53 -6.29 -5.18
C PRO A 116 13.68 -5.28 -5.35
N LEU A 117 14.50 -5.08 -4.32
CA LEU A 117 15.65 -4.19 -4.40
C LEU A 117 16.70 -4.75 -5.36
N ALA A 118 16.95 -6.07 -5.34
CA ALA A 118 17.84 -6.72 -6.29
C ALA A 118 17.38 -6.53 -7.74
N SER A 119 16.11 -6.84 -8.01
CA SER A 119 15.49 -6.75 -9.33
C SER A 119 15.31 -5.31 -9.83
N SER A 120 15.41 -4.30 -8.97
CA SER A 120 15.29 -2.89 -9.35
C SER A 120 16.33 -2.47 -10.39
N ALA A 121 17.51 -3.09 -10.39
CA ALA A 121 18.58 -2.82 -11.35
C ALA A 121 18.25 -3.24 -12.78
N ASP A 122 17.36 -4.22 -12.94
CA ASP A 122 16.97 -4.77 -14.23
C ASP A 122 15.79 -4.00 -14.86
N CYS A 123 15.19 -3.07 -14.12
CA CYS A 123 14.07 -2.27 -14.60
C CYS A 123 14.56 -1.15 -15.51
N THR A 124 14.08 -1.10 -16.76
CA THR A 124 14.47 -0.09 -17.76
C THR A 124 13.37 0.91 -18.10
N ALA A 125 12.13 0.64 -17.70
CA ALA A 125 11.00 1.53 -17.94
C ALA A 125 11.18 2.87 -17.21
N PRO A 126 10.69 4.00 -17.73
CA PRO A 126 10.73 5.24 -16.98
C PRO A 126 9.83 5.16 -15.74
N ALA A 127 10.33 5.62 -14.59
CA ALA A 127 9.63 5.51 -13.31
C ALA A 127 9.53 6.84 -12.56
N LEU A 128 8.37 7.06 -11.94
CA LEU A 128 8.15 8.10 -10.94
C LEU A 128 8.10 7.47 -9.54
N PHE A 129 9.09 7.78 -8.71
CA PHE A 129 9.14 7.35 -7.31
C PHE A 129 8.51 8.41 -6.41
N CYS A 130 7.44 8.03 -5.71
CA CYS A 130 6.73 8.90 -4.78
C CYS A 130 6.97 8.44 -3.34
N ASN A 131 7.39 9.34 -2.45
CA ASN A 131 7.61 8.99 -1.04
C ASN A 131 7.11 10.06 -0.07
N GLY A 132 6.39 9.63 0.97
CA GLY A 132 5.93 10.48 2.06
C GLY A 132 7.04 10.71 3.10
N SER A 133 7.25 11.94 3.55
CA SER A 133 8.26 12.27 4.56
C SER A 133 7.91 11.80 5.97
N LEU A 134 6.64 11.46 6.23
CA LEU A 134 6.12 11.00 7.51
C LEU A 134 5.73 9.51 7.48
N ASP A 135 6.13 8.78 6.44
CA ASP A 135 5.85 7.34 6.33
C ASP A 135 6.71 6.54 7.32
N LEU A 136 6.03 5.89 8.27
CA LEU A 136 6.65 5.07 9.32
C LEU A 136 6.94 3.62 8.88
N TYR A 137 6.29 3.15 7.81
CA TYR A 137 6.43 1.78 7.30
C TYR A 137 7.50 1.70 6.21
N VAL A 138 7.46 2.64 5.25
CA VAL A 138 8.44 2.72 4.16
C VAL A 138 9.18 4.04 4.28
N LYS A 139 10.22 4.02 5.12
CA LYS A 139 11.05 5.20 5.35
C LYS A 139 11.67 5.71 4.05
N THR A 140 11.85 7.02 3.97
CA THR A 140 12.54 7.70 2.86
C THR A 140 13.89 7.04 2.51
N GLY A 141 14.65 6.58 3.51
CA GLY A 141 15.92 5.89 3.28
C GLY A 141 15.77 4.58 2.48
N VAL A 142 14.69 3.83 2.69
CA VAL A 142 14.40 2.61 1.91
C VAL A 142 14.04 2.98 0.47
N ALA A 143 13.16 3.96 0.27
CA ALA A 143 12.81 4.45 -1.07
C ALA A 143 14.06 4.91 -1.85
N ASN A 144 15.00 5.59 -1.19
CA ASN A 144 16.26 6.03 -1.80
C ASN A 144 17.13 4.86 -2.27
N GLN A 145 17.12 3.71 -1.59
CA GLN A 145 17.86 2.52 -2.04
C GLN A 145 17.33 2.02 -3.38
N PHE A 146 16.00 1.99 -3.55
CA PHE A 146 15.38 1.60 -4.82
C PHE A 146 15.68 2.60 -5.92
N ILE A 147 15.52 3.91 -5.66
CA ILE A 147 15.83 4.96 -6.64
C ILE A 147 17.28 4.87 -7.10
N HIS A 148 18.23 4.70 -6.17
CA HIS A 148 19.65 4.62 -6.51
C HIS A 148 20.00 3.35 -7.31
N LYS A 149 19.29 2.25 -7.05
CA LYS A 149 19.51 0.98 -7.74
C LYS A 149 18.74 0.86 -9.04
N TYR A 150 17.78 1.73 -9.32
CA TYR A 150 16.91 1.61 -10.48
C TYR A 150 17.69 1.72 -11.80
N GLY A 151 17.50 0.77 -12.71
CA GLY A 151 18.26 0.71 -13.97
C GLY A 151 17.83 1.70 -15.04
N GLY A 152 16.58 2.17 -14.99
CA GLY A 152 15.97 3.02 -16.00
C GLY A 152 15.94 4.51 -15.63
N PRO A 153 15.41 5.37 -16.52
CA PRO A 153 15.15 6.77 -16.20
C PRO A 153 14.21 6.87 -15.00
N CYS A 154 14.58 7.62 -13.96
CA CYS A 154 13.70 7.80 -12.82
C CYS A 154 13.66 9.24 -12.31
N THR A 155 12.48 9.63 -11.86
CA THR A 155 12.24 10.91 -11.19
C THR A 155 11.70 10.65 -9.80
N ARG A 156 12.13 11.45 -8.82
CA ARG A 156 11.63 11.36 -7.44
C ARG A 156 10.73 12.55 -7.12
N LEU A 157 9.57 12.27 -6.54
CA LEU A 157 8.68 13.25 -5.96
C LEU A 157 8.42 12.95 -4.47
N GLY A 158 9.14 13.65 -3.61
CA GLY A 158 8.89 13.61 -2.17
C GLY A 158 7.73 14.53 -1.80
N PHE A 159 6.90 14.12 -0.85
CA PHE A 159 5.80 14.94 -0.33
C PHE A 159 5.66 14.80 1.18
N ARG A 160 5.02 15.79 1.83
CA ARG A 160 4.70 15.70 3.25
C ARG A 160 3.44 14.86 3.44
N GLY A 161 3.60 13.63 3.90
CA GLY A 161 2.50 12.70 4.15
C GLY A 161 2.98 11.38 4.74
N ASP A 162 2.06 10.64 5.34
CA ASP A 162 2.31 9.30 5.88
C ASP A 162 1.84 8.20 4.90
N HIS A 163 1.88 6.95 5.35
CA HIS A 163 1.53 5.80 4.52
C HIS A 163 0.07 5.79 4.06
N TYR A 164 -0.87 6.24 4.91
CA TYR A 164 -2.31 6.09 4.75
C TYR A 164 -3.05 7.39 4.41
N GLY A 165 -2.43 8.54 4.69
CA GLY A 165 -3.05 9.85 4.55
C GLY A 165 -3.39 10.21 3.09
N PRO A 166 -4.29 11.18 2.90
CA PRO A 166 -4.59 11.67 1.56
C PRO A 166 -3.32 12.18 0.87
N ARG A 167 -3.21 11.91 -0.43
CA ARG A 167 -2.09 12.38 -1.23
C ARG A 167 -2.33 13.85 -1.63
N PRO A 168 -1.30 14.72 -1.59
CA PRO A 168 -1.44 16.10 -2.04
C PRO A 168 -1.91 16.17 -3.50
N VAL A 169 -2.69 17.20 -3.83
CA VAL A 169 -3.24 17.38 -5.19
C VAL A 169 -2.10 17.49 -6.22
N GLU A 170 -1.02 18.17 -5.83
CA GLU A 170 0.18 18.37 -6.63
C GLU A 170 0.86 17.05 -6.99
N LEU A 171 0.81 16.05 -6.09
CA LEU A 171 1.32 14.71 -6.37
C LEU A 171 0.54 14.06 -7.52
N HIS A 172 -0.79 14.22 -7.50
CA HIS A 172 -1.65 13.68 -8.54
C HIS A 172 -1.45 14.38 -9.88
N GLU A 173 -1.38 15.72 -9.89
CA GLU A 173 -1.14 16.50 -11.10
C GLU A 173 0.21 16.13 -11.75
N PHE A 174 1.26 16.03 -10.94
CA PHE A 174 2.58 15.64 -11.43
C PHE A 174 2.59 14.21 -11.98
N ALA A 175 1.95 13.26 -11.27
CA ALA A 175 1.87 11.88 -11.75
C ALA A 175 1.13 11.77 -13.09
N VAL A 176 0.04 12.54 -13.26
CA VAL A 176 -0.70 12.59 -14.54
C VAL A 176 0.17 13.18 -15.65
N ALA A 177 0.89 14.26 -15.38
CA ALA A 177 1.80 14.87 -16.35
C ALA A 177 2.93 13.91 -16.76
N PHE A 178 3.60 13.28 -15.78
CA PHE A 178 4.65 12.28 -16.02
C PHE A 178 4.15 11.14 -16.91
N LEU A 179 2.98 10.57 -16.60
CA LEU A 179 2.41 9.48 -17.40
C LEU A 179 2.06 9.92 -18.81
N ARG A 180 1.50 11.13 -18.99
CA ARG A 180 1.21 11.69 -20.31
C ARG A 180 2.46 11.94 -21.15
N GLU A 181 3.58 12.27 -20.53
CA GLU A 181 4.84 12.48 -21.25
C GLU A 181 5.51 11.14 -21.61
N THR A 182 5.36 10.14 -20.74
CA THR A 182 6.09 8.86 -20.84
C THR A 182 5.39 7.81 -21.72
N LEU A 183 4.06 7.85 -21.81
CA LEU A 183 3.24 6.82 -22.45
C LEU A 183 2.76 7.18 -23.88
N VAL A 184 3.29 8.26 -24.47
CA VAL A 184 2.96 8.72 -25.82
C VAL A 184 3.84 8.06 -26.87
#